data_AF-A0A6M0A5T9-F1
#
_entry.id   AF-A0A6M0A5T9-F1
#
_cell.length_a   1.000
_cell.length_b   1.000
_cell.length_c   1.000
_cell.angle_alpha   90.00
_cell.angle_beta   90.00
_cell.angle_gamma   90.00
#
_symmetry.space_group_name_H-M   'P 1'
#
loop_
_entity.id
_entity.type
_entity.pdbx_description
1 polymer ?
#
loop_
_entity_poly.entity_id
_entity_poly.type
_entity_poly.pdbx_seq_one_letter_code
_entity_poly.pdbx_strand_id
1 'polypeptide(L)' 'MHVISYRRLREYARKHNDCNDSLDNWYKVASKANWSSLIEVQSVFLTAEAVGNFTVFNIKGK' A
#
# COMPACT_ATOMS: atom_id res chain seq x y z
N MET A 1 5.28 2.05 -11.29
CA MET A 1 4.81 0.86 -10.54
C MET A 1 3.60 0.26 -11.25
N HIS A 2 3.52 -1.06 -11.35
CA HIS A 2 2.37 -1.77 -11.94
C HIS A 2 1.74 -2.69 -10.90
N VAL A 3 0.51 -2.41 -10.48
CA VAL A 3 -0.20 -3.22 -9.49
C VAL A 3 -0.81 -4.44 -10.17
N ILE A 4 -0.21 -5.61 -9.94
CA ILE A 4 -0.60 -6.86 -10.59
C ILE A 4 -1.99 -7.35 -10.14
N SER A 5 -2.36 -7.15 -8.87
CA SER A 5 -3.67 -7.60 -8.37
C SER A 5 -4.20 -6.73 -7.24
N TYR A 6 -5.42 -6.22 -7.42
CA TYR A 6 -6.20 -5.54 -6.37
C TYR A 6 -7.13 -6.49 -5.60
N ARG A 7 -7.26 -7.75 -6.05
CA ARG A 7 -8.25 -8.70 -5.53
C ARG A 7 -8.11 -8.94 -4.04
N ARG A 8 -6.89 -9.19 -3.56
CA ARG A 8 -6.61 -9.48 -2.14
C ARG A 8 -6.97 -8.31 -1.22
N LEU A 9 -6.70 -7.07 -1.66
CA LEU A 9 -7.05 -5.88 -0.87
C LEU A 9 -8.56 -5.73 -0.75
N ARG A 10 -9.30 -5.91 -1.87
CA ARG A 10 -10.76 -5.88 -1.86
C ARG A 10 -11.37 -6.99 -0.99
N GLU A 11 -10.84 -8.21 -1.06
CA GLU A 11 -11.28 -9.33 -0.23
C GLU A 11 -11.05 -9.05 1.27
N TYR A 12 -9.93 -8.42 1.62
CA TYR A 12 -9.65 -8.00 2.99
C TYR A 12 -10.59 -6.88 3.45
N ALA A 13 -10.77 -5.83 2.64
CA ALA A 13 -11.66 -4.71 2.94
C ALA A 13 -13.12 -5.15 3.15
N ARG A 14 -13.60 -6.15 2.41
CA ARG A 14 -14.95 -6.73 2.61
C ARG A 14 -15.14 -7.38 3.98
N LYS A 15 -14.06 -7.92 4.56
CA LYS A 15 -14.08 -8.51 5.91
C LYS A 15 -13.83 -7.45 7.00
N HIS A 16 -13.10 -6.39 6.66
CA HIS A 16 -12.65 -5.34 7.56
C HIS A 16 -12.97 -3.97 6.95
N ASN A 17 -14.23 -3.54 7.09
CA ASN A 17 -14.72 -2.29 6.46
C ASN A 17 -13.96 -1.03 6.91
N ASP A 18 -13.34 -1.08 8.09
CA ASP A 18 -12.57 0.00 8.71
C ASP A 18 -11.25 0.34 8.00
N CYS A 19 -10.78 -0.51 7.08
CA CYS A 19 -9.57 -0.27 6.29
C CYS A 19 -9.83 -0.05 4.80
N ASN A 20 -11.10 -0.04 4.37
CA ASN A 20 -11.47 0.04 2.96
C ASN A 20 -10.91 1.31 2.29
N ASP A 21 -11.13 2.47 2.90
CA ASP A 21 -10.68 3.76 2.35
C ASP A 21 -9.15 3.84 2.26
N SER A 22 -8.44 3.33 3.28
CA SER A 22 -6.98 3.27 3.27
C SER A 22 -6.43 2.36 2.19
N LEU A 23 -7.06 1.19 1.96
CA LEU A 23 -6.66 0.25 0.91
C LEU A 23 -6.93 0.80 -0.49
N ASP A 24 -8.08 1.44 -0.69
CA ASP A 24 -8.41 2.15 -1.93
C ASP A 24 -7.41 3.29 -2.19
N ASN A 25 -7.05 4.05 -1.15
CA ASN A 25 -6.06 5.12 -1.27
C ASN A 25 -4.67 4.56 -1.64
N TRP A 26 -4.22 3.50 -0.96
CA TRP A 26 -2.96 2.83 -1.30
C TRP A 26 -2.95 2.41 -2.77
N TYR A 27 -4.04 1.80 -3.27
CA TYR A 27 -4.12 1.38 -4.66
C TYR A 27 -4.04 2.55 -5.65
N LYS A 28 -4.78 3.64 -5.39
CA LYS A 28 -4.76 4.85 -6.24
C LYS A 28 -3.38 5.50 -6.31
N VAL A 29 -2.68 5.55 -5.18
CA VAL A 29 -1.32 6.12 -5.11
C VAL A 29 -0.32 5.18 -5.78
N ALA A 30 -0.27 3.92 -5.37
CA ALA A 30 0.71 2.94 -5.86
C ALA A 30 0.57 2.67 -7.37
N SER A 31 -0.65 2.70 -7.92
CA SER A 31 -0.89 2.52 -9.36
C SER A 31 -0.37 3.66 -10.23
N LYS A 32 -0.19 4.87 -9.66
CA LYS A 32 0.33 6.06 -10.36
C LYS A 32 1.80 6.34 -10.02
N ALA A 33 2.32 5.73 -8.96
CA ALA A 33 3.67 5.97 -8.50
C ALA A 33 4.72 5.38 -9.45
N ASN A 34 5.89 5.99 -9.48
CA ASN A 34 7.07 5.45 -10.14
C ASN A 34 8.24 5.32 -9.16
N TRP A 35 7.99 4.62 -8.05
CA TRP A 35 8.99 4.45 -7.00
C TRP A 35 10.17 3.59 -7.44
N SER A 36 11.38 4.08 -7.19
CA SER A 36 12.64 3.39 -7.48
C SER A 36 13.38 2.94 -6.22
N SER A 37 13.00 3.46 -5.05
CA SER A 37 13.66 3.19 -3.76
C SER A 37 12.68 3.26 -2.59
N LEU A 38 13.06 2.67 -1.46
CA LEU A 38 12.27 2.75 -0.21
C LEU A 38 12.07 4.21 0.24
N ILE A 39 13.05 5.09 0.02
CA ILE A 39 12.98 6.50 0.40
C ILE A 39 11.83 7.21 -0.33
N GLU A 40 11.65 6.92 -1.62
CA GLU A 40 10.54 7.49 -2.39
C GLU A 40 9.18 6.95 -1.91
N VAL A 41 9.12 5.68 -1.51
CA VAL A 41 7.92 5.11 -0.88
C VAL A 41 7.62 5.82 0.43
N GLN A 42 8.64 6.01 1.29
CA GLN A 42 8.53 6.65 2.60
C GLN A 42 8.15 8.13 2.52
N SER A 43 8.43 8.80 1.40
CA SER A 43 7.95 10.18 1.17
C SER A 43 6.41 10.28 1.11
N VAL A 44 5.72 9.16 0.84
CA VAL A 44 4.26 9.09 0.78
C VAL A 44 3.68 8.25 1.92
N PHE A 45 4.35 7.15 2.28
CA PHE A 45 3.97 6.23 3.35
C PHE A 45 5.11 6.14 4.37
N LEU A 46 5.16 7.10 5.30
CA LEU A 46 6.26 7.30 6.25
C LEU A 46 6.68 6.03 7.02
N THR A 47 5.70 5.19 7.38
CA THR A 47 5.92 3.97 8.16
C THR A 47 6.11 2.73 7.28
N ALA A 48 6.40 2.90 6.00
CA ALA A 48 6.74 1.78 5.12
C ALA A 48 8.15 1.27 5.43
N GLU A 49 8.30 -0.05 5.43
CA GLU A 49 9.53 -0.73 5.83
C GLU A 49 9.98 -1.73 4.76
N ALA A 50 11.29 -1.94 4.65
CA ALA A 50 11.84 -3.02 3.85
C ALA A 50 11.98 -4.28 4.71
N VAL A 51 11.43 -5.40 4.22
CA VAL A 51 11.55 -6.72 4.84
C VAL A 51 12.06 -7.69 3.78
N GLY A 52 13.37 -7.89 3.76
CA GLY A 52 14.05 -8.64 2.70
C GLY A 52 13.82 -7.97 1.33
N ASN A 53 13.24 -8.71 0.39
CA ASN A 53 12.92 -8.22 -0.96
C ASN A 53 11.54 -7.54 -1.06
N PHE A 54 10.87 -7.31 0.07
CA PHE A 54 9.51 -6.76 0.10
C PHE A 54 9.47 -5.38 0.75
N THR A 55 8.53 -4.57 0.30
CA THR A 55 8.11 -3.34 0.99
C THR A 55 6.79 -3.59 1.71
N VAL A 56 6.77 -3.39 3.02
CA VAL A 56 5.60 -3.56 3.88
C VAL A 56 4.98 -2.20 4.15
N PHE A 57 3.64 -2.12 4.06
CA PHE A 57 2.87 -0.89 4.26
C PHE A 57 1.94 -1.04 5.46
N ASN A 58 1.96 -0.06 6.36
CA ASN A 58 1.00 0.06 7.45
C ASN A 58 -0.24 0.83 6.96
N ILE A 59 -1.35 0.12 6.74
CA ILE A 59 -2.55 0.66 6.07
C ILE A 59 -3.52 1.37 7.02
N LYS A 60 -3.46 1.10 8.32
CA LYS A 60 -4.41 1.65 9.30
C LYS A 60 -3.72 2.44 10.41
N GLY A 61 -2.67 3.18 10.05
CA GLY A 61 -1.90 4.08 10.90
C GLY A 61 -2.26 4.09 12.38
N LYS A 62 -1.49 3.36 13.18
CA LYS A 62 -0.92 3.92 14.40
C LYS A 62 0.58 3.82 14.27
#